data_AF-A0A135SS04-F1
#
_entry.id   AF-A0A135SS04-F1
#
_cell.length_a   1.000
_cell.length_b   1.000
_cell.length_c   1.000
_cell.angle_alpha   90.00
_cell.angle_beta   90.00
_cell.angle_gamma   90.00
#
_symmetry.space_group_name_H-M   'P 1'
#
loop_
_entity.id
_entity.type
_entity.pdbx_description
1 polymer ?
#
loop_
_entity_poly.entity_id
_entity_poly.type
_entity_poly.pdbx_seq_one_letter_code
_entity_poly.pdbx_strand_id
1 'polypeptide(L)'
;MENPSVLTLRVTLLRDKKPQTSNINHHHSQPTTAHAMAATTASPFPFPREYSFPPFFTRQTNLTTHHAQLVKWSDLILSYCRHHRLFKLSLGAAIPSASSSALPHALPNHANDPSPLNEPTTFSPATATSSAAAAPEELFHNKTLNKRLSLADAREILEFMRKDGRAEPLPASTDVFWVYWRTPDEWAAAIEGWIDETAQKGVVLTLYELTEGESTRGTDFHGLDPDLLSKALQILVKRGKAQIFGQEDSQGVKFF
;
A
#
# COMPACT_ATOMS: atom_id res chain seq x y z
N MET A 1 35.80 -15.94 -47.93
CA MET A 1 36.92 -15.38 -47.14
C MET A 1 36.41 -15.25 -45.70
N GLU A 2 36.00 -16.31 -44.99
CA GLU A 2 36.73 -17.51 -44.55
C GLU A 2 38.02 -17.17 -43.79
N ASN A 3 37.90 -17.11 -42.45
CA ASN A 3 38.90 -17.66 -41.54
C ASN A 3 38.32 -17.90 -40.12
N PRO A 4 37.87 -19.13 -39.81
CA PRO A 4 37.64 -19.60 -38.44
C PRO A 4 38.68 -20.67 -38.06
N SER A 5 39.36 -20.54 -36.91
CA SER A 5 39.94 -21.64 -36.11
C SER A 5 40.93 -21.11 -35.08
N VAL A 6 40.77 -21.50 -33.81
CA VAL A 6 41.72 -22.29 -32.98
C VAL A 6 40.87 -22.78 -31.76
N LEU A 7 40.44 -24.06 -31.73
CA LEU A 7 41.06 -25.18 -30.98
C LEU A 7 41.15 -24.90 -29.45
N THR A 8 40.62 -25.70 -28.52
CA THR A 8 40.79 -27.14 -28.35
C THR A 8 39.91 -27.66 -27.20
N LEU A 9 39.30 -28.83 -27.42
CA LEU A 9 38.65 -29.67 -26.41
C LEU A 9 39.64 -30.17 -25.35
N ARG A 10 39.20 -30.28 -24.09
CA ARG A 10 39.66 -31.34 -23.19
C ARG A 10 38.48 -32.11 -22.60
N VAL A 11 38.69 -33.41 -22.63
CA VAL A 11 37.79 -34.54 -22.47
C VAL A 11 38.14 -35.21 -21.14
N THR A 12 37.10 -35.55 -20.35
CA THR A 12 37.00 -36.76 -19.49
C THR A 12 37.79 -36.82 -18.16
N LEU A 13 37.09 -36.97 -17.02
CA LEU A 13 36.92 -38.27 -16.33
C LEU A 13 36.06 -38.23 -15.04
N LEU A 14 35.20 -39.24 -14.93
CA LEU A 14 34.36 -39.67 -13.80
C LEU A 14 35.15 -40.14 -12.56
N ARG A 15 34.49 -40.06 -11.39
CA ARG A 15 34.33 -41.13 -10.35
C ARG A 15 33.46 -40.58 -9.22
N ASP A 16 32.20 -40.97 -9.09
CA ASP A 16 31.68 -42.17 -8.40
C ASP A 16 32.18 -42.34 -6.95
N LYS A 17 31.30 -42.02 -5.97
CA LYS A 17 31.38 -42.57 -4.61
C LYS A 17 30.06 -42.40 -3.82
N LYS A 18 29.33 -43.51 -3.67
CA LYS A 18 28.47 -43.87 -2.50
C LYS A 18 28.41 -45.42 -2.49
N PRO A 19 28.05 -46.13 -1.40
CA PRO A 19 27.66 -45.70 -0.06
C PRO A 19 28.42 -46.43 1.08
N GLN A 20 28.36 -45.89 2.29
CA GLN A 20 28.71 -46.62 3.52
C GLN A 20 27.58 -46.42 4.52
N THR A 21 27.01 -47.57 4.90
CA THR A 21 26.02 -47.80 5.93
C THR A 21 26.64 -47.66 7.31
N SER A 22 25.94 -47.03 8.27
CA SER A 22 26.03 -47.40 9.68
C SER A 22 24.81 -46.90 10.44
N ASN A 23 24.43 -47.70 11.41
CA ASN A 23 23.09 -47.91 11.93
C ASN A 23 22.82 -47.11 13.21
N ILE A 24 21.56 -46.66 13.33
CA ILE A 24 20.70 -46.40 14.50
C ILE A 24 21.34 -46.22 15.89
N ASN A 25 20.98 -45.09 16.55
CA ASN A 25 20.46 -45.16 17.92
C ASN A 25 19.36 -44.13 18.16
N HIS A 26 18.20 -44.64 18.62
CA HIS A 26 17.02 -43.88 19.01
C HIS A 26 17.30 -43.09 20.30
N HIS A 27 17.05 -41.78 20.28
CA HIS A 27 16.72 -41.05 21.50
C HIS A 27 15.49 -40.17 21.22
N HIS A 28 14.45 -40.46 21.99
CA HIS A 28 13.17 -39.76 22.00
C HIS A 28 13.39 -38.33 22.54
N SER A 29 13.18 -37.32 21.71
CA SER A 29 13.05 -35.93 22.14
C SER A 29 12.10 -35.23 21.18
N GLN A 30 10.91 -34.91 21.70
CA GLN A 30 9.88 -34.14 21.01
C GLN A 30 10.46 -32.79 20.54
N PRO A 31 10.30 -32.37 19.28
CA PRO A 31 10.45 -30.98 18.93
C PRO A 31 9.20 -30.25 19.41
N THR A 32 9.34 -29.43 20.46
CA THR A 32 8.34 -28.41 20.78
C THR A 32 8.28 -27.46 19.59
N THR A 33 7.25 -27.61 18.76
CA THR A 33 6.91 -26.67 17.69
C THR A 33 6.50 -25.36 18.35
N ALA A 34 7.47 -24.52 18.69
CA ALA A 34 7.23 -23.10 18.84
C ALA A 34 6.92 -22.58 17.43
N HIS A 35 5.63 -22.48 17.12
CA HIS A 35 5.14 -21.64 16.03
C HIS A 35 5.53 -20.20 16.39
N ALA A 36 6.77 -19.85 16.07
CA ALA A 36 7.20 -18.47 16.01
C ALA A 36 6.38 -17.84 14.90
N MET A 37 5.37 -17.08 15.30
CA MET A 37 4.57 -16.24 14.45
C MET A 37 5.53 -15.32 13.70
N ALA A 38 5.81 -15.65 12.44
CA ALA A 38 6.53 -14.78 11.53
C ALA A 38 5.60 -13.60 11.22
N ALA A 39 5.60 -12.61 12.11
CA ALA A 39 5.20 -11.27 11.74
C ALA A 39 6.20 -10.84 10.66
N THR A 40 5.76 -10.84 9.40
CA THR A 40 6.51 -10.25 8.30
C THR A 40 6.72 -8.78 8.65
N THR A 41 7.88 -8.45 9.23
CA THR A 41 8.32 -7.08 9.39
C THR A 41 8.59 -6.55 7.99
N ALA A 42 7.58 -5.97 7.34
CA ALA A 42 7.76 -5.22 6.11
C ALA A 42 8.89 -4.21 6.36
N SER A 43 9.87 -4.17 5.45
CA SER A 43 10.99 -3.22 5.58
C SER A 43 10.44 -1.80 5.69
N PRO A 44 11.00 -0.94 6.56
CA PRO A 44 10.52 0.42 6.72
C PRO A 44 10.68 1.19 5.40
N PHE A 45 9.75 2.09 5.12
CA PHE A 45 9.80 2.93 3.92
C PHE A 45 11.07 3.81 3.92
N PRO A 46 11.87 3.79 2.84
CA PRO A 46 13.05 4.64 2.74
C PRO A 46 12.66 6.06 2.31
N PHE A 47 12.64 7.00 3.27
CA PHE A 47 12.38 8.40 2.97
C PHE A 47 13.52 9.04 2.15
N PRO A 48 13.20 9.92 1.18
CA PRO A 48 14.20 10.64 0.39
C PRO A 48 14.94 11.66 1.25
N ARG A 49 16.16 12.06 0.84
CA ARG A 49 17.00 13.02 1.58
C ARG A 49 16.30 14.37 1.83
N GLU A 50 15.42 14.79 0.92
CA GLU A 50 14.64 16.02 1.04
C GLU A 50 13.68 15.98 2.23
N TYR A 51 13.23 14.81 2.64
CA TYR A 51 12.41 14.64 3.83
C TYR A 51 13.19 14.95 5.12
N SER A 52 14.52 14.88 5.10
CA SER A 52 15.40 15.32 6.21
C SER A 52 15.86 16.78 6.08
N PHE A 53 15.31 17.54 5.13
CA PHE A 53 15.65 18.94 4.90
C PHE A 53 14.54 19.87 5.44
N PRO A 54 14.76 20.63 6.53
CA PRO A 54 13.69 21.41 7.17
C PRO A 54 12.90 22.36 6.24
N PRO A 55 13.52 23.08 5.28
CA PRO A 55 12.78 23.92 4.34
C PRO A 55 11.78 23.15 3.45
N PHE A 56 11.92 21.83 3.31
CA PHE A 56 10.99 21.01 2.53
C PHE A 56 9.56 21.00 3.10
N PHE A 57 9.41 21.22 4.41
CA PHE A 57 8.11 21.32 5.10
C PHE A 57 7.55 22.74 5.14
N THR A 58 8.26 23.73 4.61
CA THR A 58 7.84 25.13 4.60
C THR A 58 7.60 25.58 3.16
N ARG A 59 6.44 26.19 2.90
CA ARG A 59 6.10 26.73 1.60
C ARG A 59 7.18 27.68 1.09
N GLN A 60 7.73 27.39 -0.08
CA GLN A 60 8.72 28.25 -0.71
C GLN A 60 8.05 29.50 -1.34
N THR A 61 8.66 30.67 -1.16
CA THR A 61 8.13 31.94 -1.72
C THR A 61 8.46 32.13 -3.19
N ASN A 62 9.61 31.63 -3.64
CA ASN A 62 9.99 31.62 -5.04
C ASN A 62 9.15 30.56 -5.79
N LEU A 63 8.46 30.96 -6.86
CA LEU A 63 7.53 30.07 -7.60
C LEU A 63 8.21 28.86 -8.24
N THR A 64 9.43 29.01 -8.75
CA THR A 64 10.18 27.89 -9.35
C THR A 64 10.58 26.88 -8.29
N THR A 65 11.09 27.35 -7.15
CA THR A 65 11.44 26.49 -6.01
C THR A 65 10.19 25.83 -5.41
N HIS A 66 9.08 26.56 -5.34
CA HIS A 66 7.79 26.05 -4.89
C HIS A 66 7.27 24.95 -5.81
N HIS A 67 7.33 25.14 -7.13
CA HIS A 67 6.97 24.11 -8.09
C HIS A 67 7.84 22.85 -7.92
N ALA A 68 9.16 23.01 -7.78
CA ALA A 68 10.06 21.87 -7.53
C ALA A 68 9.75 21.17 -6.19
N GLN A 69 9.33 21.92 -5.17
CA GLN A 69 8.85 21.37 -3.90
C GLN A 69 7.57 20.54 -4.10
N LEU A 70 6.58 21.04 -4.85
CA LEU A 70 5.35 20.30 -5.16
C LEU A 70 5.63 18.99 -5.91
N VAL A 71 6.52 19.01 -6.89
CA VAL A 71 6.95 17.79 -7.63
C VAL A 71 7.57 16.78 -6.67
N LYS A 72 8.53 17.20 -5.84
CA LYS A 72 9.19 16.32 -4.86
C LYS A 72 8.21 15.74 -3.83
N TRP A 73 7.26 16.54 -3.38
CA TRP A 73 6.19 16.05 -2.50
C TRP A 73 5.30 15.04 -3.20
N SER A 74 4.95 15.26 -4.47
CA SER A 74 4.16 14.33 -5.27
C SER A 74 4.88 12.98 -5.40
N ASP A 75 6.17 12.98 -5.73
CA ASP A 75 6.99 11.76 -5.81
C ASP A 75 7.07 11.01 -4.49
N LEU A 76 7.22 11.74 -3.38
CA LEU A 76 7.21 11.17 -2.03
C LEU A 76 5.85 10.51 -1.73
N ILE A 77 4.74 11.21 -1.98
CA ILE A 77 3.39 10.67 -1.74
C ILE A 77 3.16 9.41 -2.58
N LEU A 78 3.51 9.44 -3.87
CA LEU A 78 3.32 8.30 -4.77
C LEU A 78 4.16 7.08 -4.36
N SER A 79 5.43 7.29 -4.01
CA SER A 79 6.32 6.22 -3.55
C SER A 79 5.89 5.65 -2.21
N TYR A 80 5.46 6.51 -1.28
CA TYR A 80 4.92 6.10 0.02
C TYR A 80 3.65 5.27 -0.13
N CYS A 81 2.67 5.78 -0.88
CA CYS A 81 1.42 5.07 -1.15
C CYS A 81 1.66 3.74 -1.86
N ARG A 82 2.61 3.67 -2.81
CA ARG A 82 3.00 2.41 -3.45
C ARG A 82 3.56 1.40 -2.44
N HIS A 83 4.48 1.83 -1.58
CA HIS A 83 5.13 0.95 -0.60
C HIS A 83 4.14 0.36 0.41
N HIS A 84 3.22 1.18 0.91
CA HIS A 84 2.20 0.77 1.87
C HIS A 84 0.93 0.21 1.20
N ARG A 85 0.93 0.09 -0.15
CA ARG A 85 -0.22 -0.32 -0.96
C ARG A 85 -1.50 0.47 -0.65
N LEU A 86 -1.34 1.76 -0.41
CA LEU A 86 -2.42 2.70 -0.15
C LEU A 86 -2.91 3.31 -1.47
N PHE A 87 -4.22 3.33 -1.66
CA PHE A 87 -4.87 3.94 -2.83
C PHE A 87 -5.71 5.16 -2.48
N LYS A 88 -6.02 5.34 -1.19
CA LYS A 88 -6.79 6.46 -0.63
C LYS A 88 -5.96 7.14 0.46
N LEU A 89 -5.98 8.47 0.48
CA LEU A 89 -5.28 9.29 1.47
C LEU A 89 -6.27 10.27 2.10
N SER A 90 -6.40 10.23 3.42
CA SER A 90 -7.25 11.14 4.19
C SER A 90 -6.40 12.23 4.87
N LEU A 91 -6.59 13.49 4.47
CA LEU A 91 -5.85 14.62 5.03
C LEU A 91 -6.23 14.90 6.49
N GLY A 92 -7.51 14.75 6.84
CA GLY A 92 -8.00 15.00 8.21
C GLY A 92 -7.44 14.02 9.24
N ALA A 93 -7.24 12.75 8.85
CA ALA A 93 -6.58 11.75 9.69
C ALA A 93 -5.06 11.92 9.73
N ALA A 94 -4.46 12.35 8.60
CA ALA A 94 -3.01 12.49 8.46
C ALA A 94 -2.45 13.72 9.18
N ILE A 95 -3.21 14.81 9.21
CA ILE A 95 -2.81 16.11 9.75
C ILE A 95 -3.89 16.51 10.76
N PRO A 96 -3.74 16.15 12.06
CA PRO A 96 -4.72 16.53 13.06
C PRO A 96 -4.76 18.07 13.13
N SER A 97 -5.92 18.64 12.78
CA SER A 97 -6.16 20.07 12.93
C SER A 97 -6.00 20.43 14.41
N ALA A 98 -5.20 21.45 14.72
CA ALA A 98 -4.91 21.88 16.09
C ALA A 98 -6.12 22.57 16.79
N SER A 99 -7.35 22.24 16.40
CA SER A 99 -8.58 22.84 16.93
C SER A 99 -9.36 21.82 17.76
N SER A 100 -8.78 21.41 18.88
CA SER A 100 -9.50 20.78 20.01
C SER A 100 -8.75 21.02 21.31
N SER A 101 -8.56 22.29 21.67
CA SER A 101 -8.32 22.68 23.06
C SER A 101 -9.67 23.04 23.67
N ALA A 102 -10.50 22.03 23.94
CA ALA A 102 -11.62 22.19 24.86
C ALA A 102 -11.06 22.12 26.29
N LEU A 103 -11.06 23.27 26.97
CA LEU A 103 -10.68 23.40 28.39
C LEU A 103 -11.58 22.51 29.27
N PRO A 104 -11.03 21.63 30.12
CA PRO A 104 -11.79 21.11 31.25
C PRO A 104 -11.59 22.08 32.41
N HIS A 105 -12.51 23.02 32.60
CA HIS A 105 -12.58 23.80 33.83
C HIS A 105 -13.97 23.70 34.45
N ALA A 106 -14.25 22.54 35.05
CA ALA A 106 -15.30 22.40 36.04
C ALA A 106 -14.61 22.27 37.42
N LEU A 107 -14.94 23.20 38.31
CA LEU A 107 -14.45 23.30 39.68
C LEU A 107 -14.77 22.04 40.52
N PRO A 108 -13.92 21.65 41.49
CA PRO A 108 -14.26 20.65 42.48
C PRO A 108 -14.96 21.30 43.68
N ASN A 109 -16.12 20.79 44.10
CA ASN A 109 -16.60 21.04 45.46
C ASN A 109 -17.44 19.86 46.01
N HIS A 110 -16.73 18.99 46.74
CA HIS A 110 -17.00 18.39 48.05
C HIS A 110 -18.47 18.25 48.55
N ALA A 111 -18.93 17.01 48.77
CA ALA A 111 -19.18 16.40 50.11
C ALA A 111 -20.32 15.35 50.12
N ASN A 112 -20.00 14.18 50.69
CA ASN A 112 -20.84 13.17 51.35
C ASN A 112 -21.87 12.34 50.55
N ASP A 113 -21.55 11.06 50.33
CA ASP A 113 -22.30 9.91 50.90
C ASP A 113 -21.48 8.60 50.76
N PRO A 114 -21.32 7.76 51.81
CA PRO A 114 -20.74 6.43 51.69
C PRO A 114 -21.83 5.35 51.75
N SER A 115 -22.01 4.56 50.69
CA SER A 115 -22.44 3.17 50.82
C SER A 115 -22.07 2.31 49.60
N PRO A 116 -21.62 1.06 49.82
CA PRO A 116 -20.96 0.27 48.79
C PRO A 116 -21.87 -0.84 48.25
N LEU A 117 -22.26 -0.79 46.98
CA LEU A 117 -22.91 -1.92 46.32
C LEU A 117 -22.63 -1.91 44.80
N ASN A 118 -21.62 -2.73 44.43
CA ASN A 118 -21.54 -3.62 43.27
C ASN A 118 -22.07 -3.16 41.88
N GLU A 119 -21.15 -2.70 41.02
CA GLU A 119 -21.19 -2.99 39.58
C GLU A 119 -19.82 -3.49 39.09
N PRO A 120 -19.74 -4.63 38.39
CA PRO A 120 -18.49 -5.07 37.77
C PRO A 120 -18.11 -4.08 36.68
N THR A 121 -17.01 -3.39 36.91
CA THR A 121 -16.30 -2.58 35.93
C THR A 121 -16.10 -3.39 34.66
N THR A 122 -16.95 -3.13 33.66
CA THR A 122 -16.70 -3.55 32.29
C THR A 122 -15.46 -2.79 31.86
N PHE A 123 -14.31 -3.44 31.97
CA PHE A 123 -13.12 -3.06 31.22
C PHE A 123 -13.56 -2.96 29.77
N SER A 124 -13.76 -1.73 29.31
CA SER A 124 -13.73 -1.45 27.88
C SER A 124 -12.30 -1.78 27.45
N PRO A 125 -12.05 -2.80 26.62
CA PRO A 125 -10.86 -2.73 25.80
C PRO A 125 -11.14 -1.58 24.84
N ALA A 126 -10.64 -0.39 25.16
CA ALA A 126 -10.41 0.61 24.14
C ALA A 126 -9.56 -0.11 23.08
N THR A 127 -10.25 -0.47 22.01
CA THR A 127 -9.73 -1.31 20.96
C THR A 127 -8.56 -0.56 20.38
N ALA A 128 -7.36 -1.08 20.64
CA ALA A 128 -6.15 -0.68 19.95
C ALA A 128 -6.33 -1.10 18.48
N THR A 129 -7.02 -0.27 17.71
CA THR A 129 -7.02 -0.35 16.25
C THR A 129 -5.63 0.08 15.79
N SER A 130 -4.75 -0.91 15.80
CA SER A 130 -3.35 -0.79 15.49
C SER A 130 -3.15 -0.86 13.97
N SER A 131 -2.19 -0.07 13.50
CA SER A 131 -1.38 -0.26 12.29
C SER A 131 -1.81 0.29 10.91
N ALA A 132 -3.04 0.76 10.69
CA ALA A 132 -3.40 1.36 9.38
C ALA A 132 -3.43 2.91 9.39
N ALA A 133 -3.78 3.53 10.52
CA ALA A 133 -3.93 4.98 10.63
C ALA A 133 -2.61 5.75 10.87
N ALA A 134 -1.55 5.08 11.31
CA ALA A 134 -0.25 5.72 11.59
C ALA A 134 0.54 6.07 10.32
N ALA A 135 0.34 5.30 9.24
CA ALA A 135 1.05 5.50 7.98
C ALA A 135 0.86 6.92 7.39
N PRO A 136 -0.35 7.48 7.26
CA PRO A 136 -0.50 8.82 6.70
C PRO A 136 0.07 9.93 7.59
N GLU A 137 0.18 9.73 8.91
CA GLU A 137 0.77 10.75 9.79
C GLU A 137 2.26 10.92 9.52
N GLU A 138 3.00 9.82 9.36
CA GLU A 138 4.43 9.85 9.06
C GLU A 138 4.75 10.45 7.69
N LEU A 139 3.83 10.38 6.73
CA LEU A 139 4.01 10.99 5.42
C LEU A 139 4.13 12.53 5.51
N PHE A 140 3.34 13.19 6.36
CA PHE A 140 3.33 14.66 6.47
C PHE A 140 4.02 15.19 7.73
N HIS A 141 4.41 14.31 8.67
CA HIS A 141 5.08 14.67 9.92
C HIS A 141 6.42 13.96 10.07
N ASN A 142 7.51 14.71 9.89
CA ASN A 142 8.83 14.24 10.28
C ASN A 142 9.07 14.50 11.77
N LYS A 143 8.91 13.43 12.56
CA LYS A 143 9.13 13.43 14.03
C LYS A 143 10.59 13.72 14.40
N THR A 144 11.56 13.33 13.56
CA THR A 144 13.00 13.56 13.83
C THR A 144 13.40 15.03 13.71
N LEU A 145 12.77 15.76 12.79
CA LEU A 145 12.97 17.21 12.63
C LEU A 145 11.99 18.08 13.42
N ASN A 146 10.98 17.44 14.04
CA ASN A 146 9.81 18.11 14.60
C ASN A 146 9.23 19.11 13.59
N LYS A 147 8.99 18.64 12.36
CA LYS A 147 8.43 19.42 11.25
C LYS A 147 7.25 18.69 10.65
N ARG A 148 6.18 19.43 10.39
CA ARG A 148 4.96 18.92 9.79
C ARG A 148 4.52 19.85 8.67
N LEU A 149 4.03 19.28 7.59
CA LEU A 149 3.43 20.03 6.50
C LEU A 149 2.06 20.57 6.93
N SER A 150 1.75 21.82 6.61
CA SER A 150 0.44 22.38 6.91
C SER A 150 -0.65 21.67 6.10
N LEU A 151 -1.87 21.66 6.62
CA LEU A 151 -3.01 21.05 5.94
C LEU A 151 -3.30 21.77 4.61
N ALA A 152 -3.15 23.10 4.58
CA ALA A 152 -3.31 23.90 3.37
C ALA A 152 -2.30 23.52 2.27
N ASP A 153 -1.03 23.35 2.64
CA ASP A 153 0.01 22.96 1.67
C ASP A 153 -0.16 21.50 1.22
N ALA A 154 -0.60 20.60 2.11
CA ALA A 154 -0.93 19.23 1.75
C ALA A 154 -2.08 19.15 0.73
N ARG A 155 -3.14 19.96 0.91
CA ARG A 155 -4.23 20.10 -0.07
C ARG A 155 -3.72 20.62 -1.42
N GLU A 156 -2.84 21.62 -1.40
CA GLU A 156 -2.27 22.17 -2.64
C GLU A 156 -1.46 21.12 -3.41
N ILE A 157 -0.66 20.30 -2.72
CA ILE A 157 0.08 19.20 -3.37
C ILE A 157 -0.89 18.21 -4.01
N LEU A 158 -1.95 17.79 -3.31
CA LEU A 158 -2.94 16.86 -3.89
C LEU A 158 -3.69 17.48 -5.07
N GLU A 159 -3.97 18.79 -5.04
CA GLU A 159 -4.55 19.50 -6.18
C GLU A 159 -3.57 19.61 -7.35
N PHE A 160 -2.28 19.80 -7.07
CA PHE A 160 -1.23 19.73 -8.09
C PHE A 160 -1.17 18.34 -8.72
N MET A 161 -1.20 17.27 -7.91
CA MET A 161 -1.27 15.89 -8.39
C MET A 161 -2.55 15.59 -9.18
N ARG A 162 -3.68 16.21 -8.80
CA ARG A 162 -4.96 16.07 -9.52
C ARG A 162 -4.88 16.60 -10.93
N LYS A 163 -4.19 17.71 -11.16
CA LYS A 163 -3.95 18.28 -12.50
C LYS A 163 -3.14 17.34 -13.39
N ASP A 164 -2.25 16.56 -12.80
CA ASP A 164 -1.45 15.53 -13.49
C ASP A 164 -2.20 14.19 -13.64
N GLY A 165 -3.44 14.08 -13.14
CA GLY A 165 -4.21 12.83 -13.17
C GLY A 165 -3.71 11.77 -12.17
N ARG A 166 -2.84 12.15 -11.23
CA ARG A 166 -2.24 11.28 -10.21
C ARG A 166 -3.02 11.27 -8.89
N ALA A 167 -4.02 12.14 -8.75
CA ALA A 167 -4.94 12.15 -7.63
C ALA A 167 -6.36 12.54 -8.05
N GLU A 168 -7.37 12.12 -7.29
CA GLU A 168 -8.78 12.47 -7.53
C GLU A 168 -9.51 12.58 -6.18
N PRO A 169 -10.20 13.68 -5.87
CA PRO A 169 -10.97 13.78 -4.63
C PRO A 169 -12.13 12.77 -4.66
N LEU A 170 -12.45 12.17 -3.51
CA LEU A 170 -13.61 11.28 -3.43
C LEU A 170 -14.91 12.11 -3.52
N PRO A 171 -15.94 11.64 -4.23
CA PRO A 171 -17.21 12.38 -4.33
C PRO A 171 -17.93 12.51 -2.98
N ALA A 172 -17.68 11.56 -2.06
CA ALA A 172 -18.26 11.56 -0.72
C ALA A 172 -17.49 12.43 0.29
N SER A 173 -16.27 12.87 -0.02
CA SER A 173 -15.44 13.63 0.93
C SER A 173 -14.39 14.50 0.23
N THR A 174 -14.32 15.77 0.65
CA THR A 174 -13.29 16.72 0.18
C THR A 174 -11.93 16.51 0.84
N ASP A 175 -11.86 15.72 1.91
CA ASP A 175 -10.62 15.47 2.67
C ASP A 175 -9.97 14.13 2.33
N VAL A 176 -10.64 13.30 1.53
CA VAL A 176 -10.12 12.01 1.09
C VAL A 176 -9.87 12.05 -0.41
N PHE A 177 -8.67 11.66 -0.80
CA PHE A 177 -8.24 11.63 -2.19
C PHE A 177 -7.84 10.22 -2.59
N TRP A 178 -8.23 9.81 -3.78
CA TRP A 178 -7.53 8.76 -4.51
C TRP A 178 -6.11 9.21 -4.83
N VAL A 179 -5.16 8.31 -4.66
CA VAL A 179 -3.75 8.49 -5.02
C VAL A 179 -3.34 7.37 -5.98
N TYR A 180 -2.97 7.75 -7.18
CA TYR A 180 -2.68 6.84 -8.29
C TYR A 180 -1.17 6.75 -8.54
N TRP A 181 -0.48 5.87 -7.81
CA TRP A 181 0.92 5.54 -8.09
C TRP A 181 1.10 4.82 -9.44
N ARG A 182 0.03 4.15 -9.89
CA ARG A 182 -0.29 3.82 -11.29
C ARG A 182 -1.71 4.28 -11.55
N THR A 183 -1.95 4.91 -12.69
CA THR A 183 -3.27 5.42 -13.09
C THR A 183 -4.23 4.28 -13.45
N PRO A 184 -5.56 4.49 -13.38
CA PRO A 184 -6.53 3.49 -13.84
C PRO A 184 -6.30 3.04 -15.29
N ASP A 185 -5.77 3.92 -16.15
CA ASP A 185 -5.44 3.62 -17.54
C ASP A 185 -4.24 2.67 -17.66
N GLU A 186 -3.18 2.92 -16.88
CA GLU A 186 -2.02 2.03 -16.78
C GLU A 186 -2.39 0.67 -16.18
N TRP A 187 -3.32 0.64 -15.22
CA TRP A 187 -3.87 -0.62 -14.70
C TRP A 187 -4.66 -1.38 -15.74
N ALA A 188 -5.51 -0.68 -16.50
CA ALA A 188 -6.24 -1.28 -17.61
C ALA A 188 -5.29 -1.93 -18.63
N ALA A 189 -4.20 -1.24 -18.98
CA ALA A 189 -3.18 -1.77 -19.88
C ALA A 189 -2.43 -2.98 -19.28
N ALA A 190 -2.11 -2.95 -17.98
CA ALA A 190 -1.46 -4.07 -17.31
C ALA A 190 -2.35 -5.33 -17.24
N ILE A 191 -3.65 -5.14 -16.94
CA ILE A 191 -4.63 -6.23 -16.94
C ILE A 191 -4.81 -6.79 -18.35
N GLU A 192 -4.95 -5.92 -19.35
CA GLU A 192 -5.06 -6.34 -20.74
C GLU A 192 -3.84 -7.18 -21.18
N GLY A 193 -2.62 -6.69 -20.89
CA GLY A 193 -1.39 -7.41 -21.22
C GLY A 193 -1.34 -8.81 -20.61
N TRP A 194 -1.75 -8.95 -19.34
CA TRP A 194 -1.82 -10.26 -18.68
C TRP A 194 -2.87 -11.18 -19.31
N ILE A 195 -4.04 -10.65 -19.70
CA ILE A 195 -5.09 -11.43 -20.38
C ILE A 195 -4.58 -11.96 -21.72
N ASP A 196 -3.83 -11.16 -22.47
CA ASP A 196 -3.19 -11.56 -23.72
C ASP A 196 -2.13 -12.64 -23.51
N GLU A 197 -1.23 -12.44 -22.54
CA GLU A 197 -0.15 -13.37 -22.20
C GLU A 197 -0.68 -14.74 -21.73
N THR A 198 -1.82 -14.75 -21.03
CA THR A 198 -2.42 -15.98 -20.49
C THR A 198 -3.47 -16.61 -21.41
N ALA A 199 -3.75 -16.00 -22.57
CA ALA A 199 -4.74 -16.46 -23.54
C ALA A 199 -6.16 -16.67 -22.96
N GLN A 200 -6.58 -15.81 -22.02
CA GLN A 200 -7.88 -15.91 -21.33
C GLN A 200 -8.99 -15.07 -21.99
N LYS A 201 -8.76 -14.54 -23.20
CA LYS A 201 -9.79 -13.84 -23.98
C LYS A 201 -10.98 -14.75 -24.27
N GLY A 202 -12.18 -14.18 -24.21
CA GLY A 202 -13.43 -14.89 -24.43
C GLY A 202 -13.98 -15.62 -23.18
N VAL A 203 -13.19 -15.81 -22.14
CA VAL A 203 -13.63 -16.37 -20.85
C VAL A 203 -14.14 -15.26 -19.94
N VAL A 204 -15.15 -15.57 -19.13
CA VAL A 204 -15.64 -14.67 -18.07
C VAL A 204 -14.85 -14.96 -16.80
N LEU A 205 -14.20 -13.94 -16.25
CA LEU A 205 -13.48 -13.99 -14.98
C LEU A 205 -14.23 -13.16 -13.94
N THR A 206 -14.30 -13.63 -12.71
CA THR A 206 -14.79 -12.81 -11.59
C THR A 206 -13.75 -11.77 -11.19
N LEU A 207 -14.19 -10.67 -10.57
CA LEU A 207 -13.26 -9.67 -10.02
C LEU A 207 -12.33 -10.27 -8.96
N TYR A 208 -12.83 -11.24 -8.18
CA TYR A 208 -12.03 -11.97 -7.18
C TYR A 208 -10.91 -12.78 -7.84
N GLU A 209 -11.18 -13.48 -8.94
CA GLU A 209 -10.12 -14.22 -9.68
C GLU A 209 -9.03 -13.28 -10.21
N LEU A 210 -9.37 -12.06 -10.61
CA LEU A 210 -8.41 -11.08 -11.08
C LEU A 210 -7.50 -10.55 -9.96
N THR A 211 -8.04 -10.28 -8.78
CA THR A 211 -7.25 -9.67 -7.69
C THR A 211 -6.66 -10.69 -6.73
N GLU A 212 -7.34 -11.81 -6.48
CA GLU A 212 -6.99 -12.79 -5.46
C GLU A 212 -6.75 -14.19 -6.03
N GLY A 213 -6.95 -14.39 -7.34
CA GLY A 213 -6.74 -15.68 -7.98
C GLY A 213 -5.28 -16.14 -7.96
N GLU A 214 -5.07 -17.46 -7.95
CA GLU A 214 -3.71 -18.03 -7.95
C GLU A 214 -2.93 -17.67 -9.22
N SER A 215 -3.61 -17.58 -10.36
CA SER A 215 -3.03 -17.22 -11.66
C SER A 215 -2.52 -15.77 -11.74
N THR A 216 -2.97 -14.90 -10.84
CA THR A 216 -2.53 -13.50 -10.80
C THR A 216 -1.47 -13.25 -9.73
N ARG A 217 -1.11 -14.26 -8.93
CA ARG A 217 -0.04 -14.13 -7.94
C ARG A 217 1.26 -13.73 -8.62
N GLY A 218 1.82 -12.60 -8.18
CA GLY A 218 3.05 -12.03 -8.73
C GLY A 218 2.83 -10.93 -9.78
N THR A 219 1.60 -10.67 -10.22
CA THR A 219 1.30 -9.47 -11.00
C THR A 219 1.18 -8.25 -10.07
N ASP A 220 1.42 -7.06 -10.63
CA ASP A 220 1.32 -5.82 -9.86
C ASP A 220 -0.11 -5.54 -9.36
N PHE A 221 -1.13 -6.03 -10.08
CA PHE A 221 -2.55 -5.80 -9.79
C PHE A 221 -3.16 -6.86 -8.86
N HIS A 222 -2.40 -7.88 -8.44
CA HIS A 222 -2.86 -8.82 -7.42
C HIS A 222 -3.06 -8.11 -6.07
N GLY A 223 -4.25 -8.16 -5.50
CA GLY A 223 -4.67 -7.37 -4.33
C GLY A 223 -4.90 -5.89 -4.64
N LEU A 224 -5.29 -5.54 -5.87
CA LEU A 224 -5.73 -4.19 -6.21
C LEU A 224 -7.05 -3.86 -5.49
N ASP A 225 -7.21 -2.61 -5.04
CA ASP A 225 -8.47 -2.15 -4.45
C ASP A 225 -9.64 -2.35 -5.44
N PRO A 226 -10.79 -2.89 -5.00
CA PRO A 226 -11.90 -3.25 -5.89
C PRO A 226 -12.54 -2.05 -6.60
N ASP A 227 -12.56 -0.87 -5.98
CA ASP A 227 -13.06 0.34 -6.64
C ASP A 227 -12.08 0.78 -7.74
N LEU A 228 -10.77 0.66 -7.48
CA LEU A 228 -9.73 0.99 -8.47
C LEU A 228 -9.70 0.00 -9.63
N LEU A 229 -9.86 -1.30 -9.33
CA LEU A 229 -10.06 -2.33 -10.35
C LEU A 229 -11.27 -2.00 -11.22
N SER A 230 -12.39 -1.66 -10.59
CA SER A 230 -13.61 -1.27 -11.31
C SER A 230 -13.36 -0.07 -12.23
N LYS A 231 -12.66 0.97 -11.76
CA LYS A 231 -12.26 2.12 -12.60
C LYS A 231 -11.41 1.69 -13.81
N ALA A 232 -10.44 0.79 -13.61
CA ALA A 232 -9.60 0.27 -14.70
C ALA A 232 -10.40 -0.57 -15.70
N LEU A 233 -11.26 -1.48 -15.24
CA LEU A 233 -12.12 -2.29 -16.10
C LEU A 233 -13.09 -1.42 -16.91
N GLN A 234 -13.65 -0.36 -16.33
CA GLN A 234 -14.50 0.59 -17.04
C GLN A 234 -13.77 1.29 -18.21
N ILE A 235 -12.46 1.49 -18.11
CA ILE A 235 -11.65 2.01 -19.22
C ILE A 235 -11.58 0.98 -20.35
N LEU A 236 -11.36 -0.30 -20.04
CA LEU A 236 -11.37 -1.37 -21.04
C LEU A 236 -12.73 -1.54 -21.71
N VAL A 237 -13.82 -1.39 -20.95
CA VAL A 237 -15.19 -1.40 -21.50
C VAL A 237 -15.38 -0.24 -22.49
N LYS A 238 -14.99 0.98 -22.12
CA LYS A 238 -15.06 2.14 -23.02
C LYS A 238 -14.21 1.98 -24.28
N ARG A 239 -13.10 1.23 -24.18
CA ARG A 239 -12.23 0.88 -25.32
C ARG A 239 -12.77 -0.28 -26.16
N GLY A 240 -13.88 -0.91 -25.77
CA GLY A 240 -14.46 -2.07 -26.45
C GLY A 240 -13.67 -3.37 -26.27
N LYS A 241 -12.77 -3.43 -25.28
CA LYS A 241 -11.89 -4.59 -25.01
C LYS A 241 -12.39 -5.50 -23.90
N ALA A 242 -13.37 -5.04 -23.13
CA ALA A 242 -13.98 -5.82 -22.07
C ALA A 242 -15.47 -5.53 -21.94
N GLN A 243 -16.19 -6.42 -21.27
CA GLN A 243 -17.58 -6.22 -20.87
C GLN A 243 -17.77 -6.76 -19.46
N ILE A 244 -18.35 -5.95 -18.58
CA ILE A 244 -18.67 -6.32 -17.20
C ILE A 244 -20.10 -6.88 -17.16
N PHE A 245 -20.30 -7.94 -16.39
CA PHE A 245 -21.55 -8.65 -16.16
C PHE A 245 -21.84 -8.74 -14.66
N GLY A 246 -23.09 -9.01 -14.32
CA GLY A 246 -23.51 -9.25 -12.94
C GLY A 246 -23.97 -8.00 -12.18
N GLN A 247 -24.29 -8.19 -10.90
CA GLN A 247 -24.74 -7.15 -9.97
C GLN A 247 -23.86 -7.19 -8.71
N GLU A 248 -23.60 -6.01 -8.13
CA GLU A 248 -22.89 -5.71 -6.87
C GLU A 248 -21.93 -6.79 -6.35
N ASP A 249 -22.42 -7.88 -5.75
CA ASP A 249 -21.61 -8.94 -5.12
C ASP A 249 -21.11 -10.06 -6.06
N SER A 250 -21.62 -10.14 -7.29
CA SER A 250 -21.29 -11.20 -8.27
C SER A 250 -20.95 -10.62 -9.63
N GLN A 251 -19.98 -9.70 -9.65
CA GLN A 251 -19.48 -9.11 -10.89
C GLN A 251 -18.48 -10.03 -11.58
N GLY A 252 -18.69 -10.23 -12.88
CA GLY A 252 -17.75 -10.89 -13.79
C GLY A 252 -17.36 -9.95 -14.92
N VAL A 253 -16.23 -10.22 -15.57
CA VAL A 253 -15.76 -9.46 -16.72
C VAL A 253 -15.28 -10.43 -17.79
N LYS A 254 -15.70 -10.18 -19.03
CA LYS A 254 -15.20 -10.87 -20.22
C LYS A 254 -14.31 -9.92 -20.99
N PHE A 255 -13.17 -10.43 -21.45
CA PHE A 255 -12.24 -9.70 -22.31
C PHE A 255 -12.35 -10.19 -23.76
N PHE A 256 -12.08 -9.31 -24.73
CA PHE A 256 -12.19 -9.57 -26.17
C PHE A 256 -10.85 -9.43 -26.89
#